data_AF-A0A7S1VJ50-F1
#
_entry.id   AF-A0A7S1VJ50-F1
#
_cell.length_a   1.000
_cell.length_b   1.000
_cell.length_c   1.000
_cell.angle_alpha   90.00
_cell.angle_beta   90.00
_cell.angle_gamma   90.00
#
_symmetry.space_group_name_H-M   'P 1'
#
loop_
_entity.id
_entity.type
_entity.pdbx_description
1 polymer ?
#
loop_
_entity_poly.entity_id
_entity_poly.type
_entity_poly.pdbx_seq_one_letter_code
_entity_poly.pdbx_strand_id
1 'polypeptide(L)'
;FQFIYAWEYGHRMLGRCVGVAFCVPWLYFSLRKRIPPGFQPRMVGLVTMGASQGLVGWWMVKSGLGNDRREDTNQIRVKPVRLATHLTLAFATYGALLWTGLDVLGLPQTTSKLKEVAQSLPKSALPKLNRLRLGSVAMTGCTLITVVSGAMVAGNDAGRAFNTFPKMGDDWIPQDVFDTYARSLPWYRTISEDTATVQFHHRILGMTTAAAGLALMGFGTGGACRAFLTPQARRGLYAVGITSFGQMSLGVITLLNYVPISLAALHQLGSVVVFTSGIYLVHALRYARPALLARTASAAGAAKAPTAVVSSAKVILK
;
A
#
# COMPACT_ATOMS: atom_id res chain seq x y z
N PHE A 1 -9.01 31.55 -8.75
CA PHE A 1 -10.20 30.81 -9.23
C PHE A 1 -9.89 29.91 -10.44
N GLN A 2 -9.51 30.46 -11.59
CA GLN A 2 -9.31 29.69 -12.84
C GLN A 2 -8.32 28.52 -12.72
N PHE A 3 -7.19 28.71 -12.02
CA PHE A 3 -6.18 27.66 -11.81
C PHE A 3 -6.74 26.44 -11.04
N ILE A 4 -7.40 26.68 -9.90
CA ILE A 4 -7.98 25.62 -9.07
C ILE A 4 -9.10 24.90 -9.83
N TYR A 5 -9.97 25.67 -10.50
CA TYR A 5 -11.02 25.09 -11.34
C TYR A 5 -10.46 24.17 -12.43
N ALA A 6 -9.43 24.61 -13.15
CA ALA A 6 -8.79 23.82 -14.20
C ALA A 6 -8.20 22.50 -13.65
N TRP A 7 -7.55 22.54 -12.48
CA TRP A 7 -7.01 21.35 -11.83
C TRP A 7 -8.11 20.37 -11.41
N GLU A 8 -9.16 20.85 -10.76
CA GLU A 8 -10.29 19.99 -10.34
C GLU A 8 -11.07 19.42 -11.53
N TYR A 9 -11.29 20.22 -12.57
CA TYR A 9 -11.91 19.75 -13.81
C TYR A 9 -11.03 18.69 -14.50
N GLY A 10 -9.74 18.99 -14.67
CA GLY A 10 -8.77 18.07 -15.26
C GLY A 10 -8.68 16.75 -14.50
N HIS A 11 -8.62 16.79 -13.17
CA HIS A 11 -8.62 15.59 -12.33
C HIS A 11 -9.90 14.75 -12.50
N ARG A 12 -11.07 15.39 -12.60
CA ARG A 12 -12.34 14.70 -12.88
C ARG A 12 -12.36 14.08 -14.28
N MET A 13 -11.86 14.79 -15.29
CA MET A 13 -11.74 14.23 -16.65
C MET A 13 -10.79 13.04 -16.67
N LEU A 14 -9.64 13.16 -15.99
CA LEU A 14 -8.68 12.08 -15.85
C LEU A 14 -9.31 10.83 -15.22
N GLY A 15 -10.12 10.98 -14.17
CA GLY A 15 -10.85 9.87 -13.57
C GLY A 15 -11.77 9.14 -14.56
N ARG A 16 -12.47 9.89 -15.43
CA ARG A 16 -13.32 9.31 -16.50
C ARG A 16 -12.47 8.59 -17.55
N CYS A 17 -11.37 9.21 -17.98
CA CYS A 17 -10.43 8.62 -18.92
C CYS A 17 -9.84 7.30 -18.37
N VAL A 18 -9.50 7.24 -17.08
CA VAL A 18 -9.02 6.01 -16.43
C VAL A 18 -10.09 4.92 -16.47
N GLY A 19 -11.36 5.27 -16.21
CA GLY A 19 -12.47 4.32 -16.32
C GLY A 19 -12.59 3.73 -17.73
N VAL A 20 -12.53 4.57 -18.77
CA VAL A 20 -12.55 4.11 -20.17
C VAL A 20 -11.30 3.27 -20.50
N ALA A 21 -10.12 3.75 -20.10
CA ALA A 21 -8.84 3.09 -20.36
C ALA A 21 -8.72 1.72 -19.67
N PHE A 22 -9.46 1.47 -18.60
CA PHE A 22 -9.53 0.15 -17.97
C PHE A 22 -10.66 -0.71 -18.57
N CYS A 23 -11.88 -0.18 -18.64
CA CYS A 23 -13.06 -0.96 -19.03
C CYS A 23 -13.06 -1.37 -20.51
N VAL A 24 -12.59 -0.52 -21.42
CA VAL A 24 -12.57 -0.84 -22.86
C VAL A 24 -11.61 -1.99 -23.17
N PRO A 25 -10.33 -1.98 -22.72
CA PRO A 25 -9.46 -3.14 -22.88
C PRO A 25 -9.98 -4.38 -22.17
N TRP A 26 -10.54 -4.24 -20.95
CA TRP A 26 -11.10 -5.37 -20.23
C TRP A 26 -12.25 -6.04 -21.00
N LEU A 27 -13.19 -5.26 -21.55
CA LEU A 27 -14.28 -5.77 -22.39
C LEU A 27 -13.72 -6.45 -23.65
N TYR A 28 -12.81 -5.79 -24.35
CA TYR A 28 -12.18 -6.35 -25.55
C TYR A 28 -11.50 -7.69 -25.27
N PHE A 29 -10.64 -7.78 -24.25
CA PHE A 29 -9.95 -9.03 -23.92
C PHE A 29 -10.88 -10.11 -23.37
N SER A 30 -11.96 -9.73 -22.70
CA SER A 30 -13.01 -10.65 -22.25
C SER A 30 -13.74 -11.29 -23.43
N LEU A 31 -14.19 -10.49 -24.39
CA LEU A 31 -14.87 -10.95 -25.60
C LEU A 31 -13.96 -11.84 -26.46
N ARG A 32 -12.67 -11.54 -26.50
CA ARG A 32 -11.66 -12.35 -27.22
C ARG A 32 -11.17 -13.56 -26.43
N LYS A 33 -11.68 -13.81 -25.22
CA LYS A 33 -11.25 -14.90 -24.32
C LYS A 33 -9.73 -14.92 -24.08
N ARG A 34 -9.09 -13.74 -24.03
CA ARG A 34 -7.63 -13.58 -23.86
C ARG A 34 -7.20 -13.35 -22.41
N ILE A 35 -8.15 -13.29 -21.47
CA ILE A 35 -7.86 -13.12 -20.04
C ILE A 35 -7.56 -14.49 -19.44
N PRO A 36 -6.39 -14.69 -18.79
CA PRO A 36 -6.06 -15.97 -18.19
C PRO A 36 -7.08 -16.37 -17.08
N PRO A 37 -7.32 -17.67 -16.88
CA PRO A 37 -8.24 -18.15 -15.86
C PRO A 37 -7.92 -17.57 -14.47
N GLY A 38 -8.96 -17.19 -13.73
CA GLY A 38 -8.83 -16.62 -12.38
C GLY A 38 -8.59 -15.11 -12.32
N PHE A 39 -8.32 -14.42 -13.44
CA PHE A 39 -8.19 -12.96 -13.45
C PHE A 39 -9.51 -12.23 -13.64
N GLN A 40 -10.55 -12.86 -14.19
CA GLN A 40 -11.86 -12.21 -14.38
C GLN A 40 -12.46 -11.66 -13.07
N PRO A 41 -12.52 -12.43 -11.96
CA PRO A 41 -13.01 -11.89 -10.69
C PRO A 41 -12.19 -10.69 -10.19
N ARG A 42 -10.88 -10.66 -10.46
CA ARG A 42 -10.02 -9.52 -10.11
C ARG A 42 -10.35 -8.29 -10.94
N MET A 43 -10.62 -8.46 -12.25
CA MET A 43 -11.02 -7.35 -13.11
C MET A 43 -12.36 -6.75 -12.67
N VAL A 44 -13.34 -7.60 -12.36
CA VAL A 44 -14.62 -7.17 -11.78
C VAL A 44 -14.40 -6.39 -10.49
N GLY A 45 -13.59 -6.93 -9.57
CA GLY A 45 -13.24 -6.24 -8.33
C GLY A 45 -12.60 -4.86 -8.56
N LEU A 46 -11.67 -4.76 -9.51
CA LEU A 46 -11.01 -3.50 -9.86
C LEU A 46 -11.97 -2.46 -10.47
N VAL A 47 -12.90 -2.88 -11.34
CA VAL A 47 -13.96 -2.00 -11.84
C VAL A 47 -14.86 -1.53 -10.69
N THR A 48 -15.26 -2.43 -9.80
CA THR A 48 -16.08 -2.08 -8.63
C THR A 48 -15.36 -1.08 -7.72
N MET A 49 -14.06 -1.26 -7.47
CA MET A 49 -13.25 -0.31 -6.70
C MET A 49 -13.13 1.04 -7.41
N GLY A 50 -12.91 1.05 -8.73
CA GLY A 50 -12.83 2.26 -9.54
C GLY A 50 -14.17 3.03 -9.63
N ALA A 51 -15.30 2.32 -9.77
CA ALA A 51 -16.63 2.93 -9.69
C ALA A 51 -16.88 3.51 -8.30
N SER A 52 -16.50 2.78 -7.25
CA SER A 52 -16.59 3.24 -5.86
C SER A 52 -15.76 4.49 -5.60
N GLN A 53 -14.61 4.67 -6.27
CA GLN A 53 -13.83 5.91 -6.21
C GLN A 53 -14.65 7.11 -6.70
N GLY A 54 -15.40 6.97 -7.80
CA GLY A 54 -16.31 7.99 -8.31
C GLY A 54 -17.43 8.33 -7.32
N LEU A 55 -18.04 7.31 -6.71
CA LEU A 55 -19.08 7.49 -5.68
C LEU A 55 -18.56 8.22 -4.44
N VAL A 56 -17.39 7.82 -3.92
CA VAL A 56 -16.75 8.47 -2.78
C VAL A 56 -16.32 9.90 -3.14
N GLY A 57 -15.83 10.13 -4.36
CA GLY A 57 -15.49 11.47 -4.85
C GLY A 57 -16.71 12.38 -4.92
N TRP A 58 -17.86 11.88 -5.37
CA TRP A 58 -19.13 12.62 -5.33
C TRP A 58 -19.56 12.93 -3.89
N TRP A 59 -19.50 11.96 -2.97
CA TRP A 59 -19.80 12.15 -1.55
C TRP A 59 -18.89 13.21 -0.89
N MET A 60 -17.62 13.23 -1.30
CA MET A 60 -16.61 14.20 -0.87
C MET A 60 -16.97 15.63 -1.32
N VAL A 61 -17.40 15.81 -2.56
CA VAL A 61 -17.84 17.12 -3.09
C VAL A 61 -19.15 17.56 -2.44
N LYS A 62 -20.11 16.64 -2.26
CA LYS A 62 -21.41 16.95 -1.64
C LYS A 62 -21.27 17.55 -0.23
N SER A 63 -20.32 17.08 0.59
CA SER A 63 -20.02 17.71 1.91
C SER A 63 -19.67 19.17 1.81
N GLY A 64 -18.93 19.56 0.76
CA GLY A 64 -18.45 20.92 0.61
C GLY A 64 -19.58 21.88 0.29
N LEU A 65 -20.76 21.38 -0.12
CA LEU A 65 -21.90 22.17 -0.60
C LEU A 65 -23.15 22.03 0.29
N GLY A 66 -23.13 21.14 1.28
CA GLY A 66 -24.30 20.82 2.12
C GLY A 66 -24.35 21.59 3.46
N ASN A 67 -25.43 21.35 4.21
CA ASN A 67 -25.65 21.90 5.56
C ASN A 67 -24.73 21.29 6.62
N ASP A 68 -23.89 20.33 6.24
CA ASP A 68 -22.95 19.62 7.12
C ASP A 68 -21.53 20.20 7.05
N ARG A 69 -21.37 21.43 6.55
CA ARG A 69 -20.13 22.21 6.54
C ARG A 69 -19.56 22.41 7.96
N ARG A 70 -18.23 22.56 8.08
CA ARG A 70 -17.65 23.14 9.30
C ARG A 70 -18.16 24.58 9.44
N GLU A 71 -18.23 25.08 10.67
CA GLU A 71 -18.87 26.34 11.08
C GLU A 71 -18.43 27.59 10.29
N ASP A 72 -17.30 27.52 9.59
CA ASP A 72 -16.87 28.53 8.62
C ASP A 72 -17.58 28.36 7.26
N THR A 73 -18.66 29.11 7.07
CA THR A 73 -19.49 29.09 5.85
C THR A 73 -18.84 29.75 4.63
N ASN A 74 -17.69 30.42 4.81
CA ASN A 74 -17.02 31.18 3.77
C ASN A 74 -16.00 30.37 2.94
N GLN A 75 -15.69 29.12 3.32
CA GLN A 75 -14.79 28.25 2.56
C GLN A 75 -15.43 26.88 2.26
N ILE A 76 -15.46 26.50 0.98
CA ILE A 76 -15.91 25.18 0.52
C ILE A 76 -14.86 24.15 0.93
N ARG A 77 -15.05 23.50 2.08
CA ARG A 77 -14.11 22.51 2.62
C ARG A 77 -14.73 21.14 2.80
N VAL A 78 -13.95 20.13 2.44
CA VAL A 78 -14.29 18.72 2.61
C VAL A 78 -13.94 18.26 4.02
N LYS A 79 -14.79 17.42 4.64
CA LYS A 79 -14.47 16.79 5.93
C LYS A 79 -13.21 15.91 5.83
N PRO A 80 -12.26 15.99 6.79
CA PRO A 80 -11.01 15.23 6.76
C PRO A 80 -11.21 13.72 6.57
N VAL A 81 -12.21 13.16 7.23
CA VAL A 81 -12.54 11.73 7.12
C VAL A 81 -12.91 11.33 5.68
N ARG A 82 -13.63 12.19 4.95
CA ARG A 82 -14.04 11.88 3.56
C ARG A 82 -12.86 11.92 2.61
N LEU A 83 -11.98 12.91 2.77
CA LEU A 83 -10.72 12.98 2.05
C LEU A 83 -9.86 11.73 2.31
N ALA A 84 -9.74 11.34 3.58
CA ALA A 84 -9.03 10.14 3.98
C ALA A 84 -9.66 8.86 3.37
N THR A 85 -10.99 8.73 3.37
CA THR A 85 -11.69 7.61 2.71
C THR A 85 -11.39 7.55 1.22
N HIS A 86 -11.46 8.69 0.52
CA HIS A 86 -11.20 8.75 -0.91
C HIS A 86 -9.77 8.33 -1.24
N LEU A 87 -8.78 8.89 -0.52
CA LEU A 87 -7.37 8.56 -0.70
C LEU A 87 -7.07 7.10 -0.36
N THR A 88 -7.67 6.57 0.71
CA THR A 88 -7.49 5.16 1.12
C THR A 88 -7.96 4.22 0.03
N LEU A 89 -9.15 4.45 -0.52
CA LEU A 89 -9.68 3.63 -1.60
C LEU A 89 -8.87 3.80 -2.90
N ALA A 90 -8.27 4.98 -3.15
CA ALA A 90 -7.35 5.20 -4.27
C ALA A 90 -6.09 4.33 -4.13
N PHE A 91 -5.46 4.35 -2.96
CA PHE A 91 -4.29 3.52 -2.65
C PHE A 91 -4.61 2.02 -2.69
N ALA A 92 -5.76 1.60 -2.15
CA ALA A 92 -6.20 0.22 -2.22
C ALA A 92 -6.40 -0.24 -3.67
N THR A 93 -7.04 0.60 -4.51
CA THR A 93 -7.25 0.33 -5.93
C THR A 93 -5.92 0.24 -6.68
N TYR A 94 -5.02 1.21 -6.44
CA TYR A 94 -3.67 1.20 -6.99
C TYR A 94 -2.89 -0.06 -6.59
N GLY A 95 -2.95 -0.44 -5.31
CA GLY A 95 -2.27 -1.63 -4.81
C GLY A 95 -2.81 -2.92 -5.43
N ALA A 96 -4.13 -3.02 -5.60
CA ALA A 96 -4.77 -4.15 -6.28
C ALA A 96 -4.41 -4.20 -7.77
N LEU A 97 -4.34 -3.05 -8.45
CA LEU A 97 -3.89 -2.94 -9.84
C LEU A 97 -2.45 -3.39 -9.98
N LEU A 98 -1.55 -2.86 -9.15
CA LEU A 98 -0.13 -3.19 -9.18
C LEU A 98 0.08 -4.67 -8.88
N TRP A 99 -0.56 -5.21 -7.83
CA TRP A 99 -0.46 -6.63 -7.50
C TRP A 99 -0.95 -7.52 -8.65
N THR A 100 -2.07 -7.16 -9.26
CA THR A 100 -2.63 -7.90 -10.38
C THR A 100 -1.74 -7.81 -11.62
N GLY A 101 -1.19 -6.64 -11.92
CA GLY A 101 -0.23 -6.45 -13.02
C GLY A 101 1.04 -7.28 -12.82
N LEU A 102 1.61 -7.28 -11.62
CA LEU A 102 2.77 -8.12 -11.28
C LEU A 102 2.47 -9.61 -11.46
N ASP A 103 1.27 -10.06 -11.07
CA ASP A 103 0.83 -11.44 -11.27
C ASP A 103 0.67 -11.81 -12.76
N VAL A 104 -0.02 -10.98 -13.55
CA VAL A 104 -0.22 -11.23 -15.00
C VAL A 104 1.11 -11.23 -15.76
N LEU A 105 1.99 -10.27 -15.45
CA LEU A 105 3.28 -10.12 -16.15
C LEU A 105 4.35 -11.10 -15.65
N GLY A 106 4.09 -11.86 -14.59
CA GLY A 106 5.09 -12.73 -13.97
C GLY A 106 6.28 -11.96 -13.40
N LEU A 107 6.07 -10.73 -12.95
CA LEU A 107 7.08 -9.85 -12.39
C LEU A 107 7.00 -9.84 -10.85
N PRO A 108 8.12 -9.60 -10.13
CA PRO A 108 9.47 -9.52 -10.67
C PRO A 108 10.07 -10.91 -10.96
N GLN A 109 9.36 -11.99 -10.63
CA GLN A 109 9.76 -13.37 -10.86
C GLN A 109 8.55 -14.22 -11.25
N THR A 110 8.73 -15.07 -12.26
CA THR A 110 7.69 -16.01 -12.71
C THR A 110 7.39 -17.06 -11.63
N THR A 111 6.20 -17.64 -11.68
CA THR A 111 5.81 -18.70 -10.72
C THR A 111 6.73 -19.91 -10.76
N SER A 112 7.29 -20.27 -11.92
CA SER A 112 8.27 -21.35 -12.05
C SER A 112 9.56 -21.04 -11.29
N LYS A 113 10.17 -19.87 -11.53
CA LYS A 113 11.37 -19.42 -10.82
C LYS A 113 11.16 -19.31 -9.32
N LEU A 114 10.00 -18.83 -8.87
CA LEU A 114 9.68 -18.78 -7.44
C LEU A 114 9.66 -20.17 -6.79
N LYS A 115 9.13 -21.19 -7.48
CA LYS A 115 9.11 -22.58 -6.98
C LYS A 115 10.52 -23.18 -6.93
N GLU A 116 11.31 -22.96 -7.98
CA GLU A 116 12.70 -23.43 -8.06
C GLU A 116 13.54 -22.89 -6.90
N VAL A 117 13.48 -21.56 -6.67
CA VAL A 117 14.16 -20.93 -5.53
C VAL A 117 13.64 -21.49 -4.21
N ALA A 118 12.33 -21.66 -4.06
CA ALA A 118 11.75 -22.19 -2.83
C ALA A 118 12.26 -23.62 -2.52
N GLN A 119 12.43 -24.47 -3.53
CA GLN A 119 12.91 -25.85 -3.39
C GLN A 119 14.40 -25.94 -3.04
N SER A 120 15.23 -24.98 -3.45
CA SER A 120 16.66 -24.96 -3.15
C SER A 120 17.00 -24.36 -1.79
N LEU A 121 16.02 -23.78 -1.08
CA LEU A 121 16.25 -23.16 0.23
C LEU A 121 16.48 -24.21 1.33
N PRO A 122 17.51 -24.03 2.19
CA PRO A 122 17.64 -24.85 3.37
C PRO A 122 16.50 -24.58 4.35
N LYS A 123 16.01 -25.62 5.03
CA LYS A 123 14.88 -25.52 5.97
C LYS A 123 15.14 -24.49 7.08
N SER A 124 16.40 -24.30 7.49
CA SER A 124 16.82 -23.32 8.50
C SER A 124 16.69 -21.86 8.05
N ALA A 125 16.65 -21.57 6.74
CA ALA A 125 16.47 -20.22 6.21
C ALA A 125 14.99 -19.78 6.18
N LEU A 126 14.06 -20.74 6.12
CA LEU A 126 12.64 -20.46 5.92
C LEU A 126 11.99 -19.59 7.01
N PRO A 127 12.22 -19.81 8.33
CA PRO A 127 11.62 -18.98 9.36
C PRO A 127 12.08 -17.52 9.27
N LYS A 128 13.37 -17.30 8.95
CA LYS A 128 13.97 -15.96 8.84
C LYS A 128 13.42 -15.21 7.62
N LEU A 129 13.33 -15.87 6.47
CA LEU A 129 12.75 -15.28 5.25
C LEU A 129 11.23 -15.05 5.38
N ASN A 130 10.50 -15.93 6.06
CA ASN A 130 9.08 -15.71 6.31
C ASN A 130 8.87 -14.55 7.29
N ARG A 131 9.71 -14.39 8.32
CA ARG A 131 9.71 -13.20 9.19
C ARG A 131 9.96 -11.93 8.39
N LEU A 132 10.94 -11.94 7.48
CA LEU A 132 11.20 -10.81 6.59
C LEU A 132 9.96 -10.48 5.73
N ARG A 133 9.33 -11.50 5.13
CA ARG A 133 8.11 -11.35 4.34
C ARG A 133 6.95 -10.76 5.14
N LEU A 134 6.69 -11.29 6.34
CA LEU A 134 5.64 -10.78 7.22
C LEU A 134 5.93 -9.35 7.66
N GLY A 135 7.19 -9.04 7.96
CA GLY A 135 7.64 -7.67 8.21
C GLY A 135 7.39 -6.74 7.03
N SER A 136 7.65 -7.18 5.79
CA SER A 136 7.33 -6.40 4.58
C SER A 136 5.83 -6.16 4.42
N VAL A 137 4.98 -7.14 4.75
CA VAL A 137 3.51 -6.96 4.75
C VAL A 137 3.10 -5.94 5.81
N ALA A 138 3.61 -6.07 7.04
CA ALA A 138 3.32 -5.15 8.13
C ALA A 138 3.76 -3.72 7.81
N MET A 139 4.96 -3.53 7.24
CA MET A 139 5.47 -2.23 6.79
C MET A 139 4.61 -1.63 5.67
N THR A 140 4.17 -2.43 4.71
CA THR A 140 3.29 -1.97 3.63
C THR A 140 1.92 -1.53 4.19
N GLY A 141 1.39 -2.25 5.18
CA GLY A 141 0.19 -1.86 5.92
C GLY A 141 0.39 -0.59 6.75
N CYS A 142 1.52 -0.46 7.44
CA CYS A 142 1.89 0.74 8.18
C CYS A 142 1.97 1.97 7.25
N THR A 143 2.54 1.81 6.05
CA THR A 143 2.56 2.86 5.02
C THR A 143 1.14 3.33 4.67
N LEU A 144 0.17 2.41 4.50
CA LEU A 144 -1.22 2.79 4.25
C LEU A 144 -1.82 3.58 5.41
N ILE A 145 -1.59 3.14 6.66
CA ILE A 145 -2.06 3.85 7.85
C ILE A 145 -1.46 5.26 7.91
N THR A 146 -0.17 5.41 7.60
CA THR A 146 0.51 6.71 7.52
C THR A 146 -0.09 7.61 6.44
N VAL A 147 -0.44 7.05 5.27
CA VAL A 147 -1.16 7.78 4.20
C VAL A 147 -2.53 8.26 4.66
N VAL A 148 -3.30 7.42 5.35
CA VAL A 148 -4.61 7.80 5.92
C VAL A 148 -4.45 8.95 6.91
N SER A 149 -3.48 8.85 7.82
CA SER A 149 -3.15 9.91 8.77
C SER A 149 -2.71 11.20 8.06
N GLY A 150 -1.95 11.11 6.97
CA GLY A 150 -1.55 12.27 6.16
C GLY A 150 -2.74 12.97 5.49
N ALA A 151 -3.74 12.21 5.04
CA ALA A 151 -5.00 12.79 4.54
C ALA A 151 -5.78 13.52 5.64
N MET A 152 -5.72 13.07 6.88
CA MET A 152 -6.31 13.79 8.02
C MET A 152 -5.55 15.09 8.30
N VAL A 153 -4.22 15.09 8.20
CA VAL A 153 -3.41 16.32 8.33
C VAL A 153 -3.77 17.33 7.24
N ALA A 154 -3.83 16.91 5.98
CA ALA A 154 -4.24 17.78 4.87
C ALA A 154 -5.69 18.26 5.03
N GLY A 155 -6.60 17.36 5.43
CA GLY A 155 -8.00 17.67 5.64
C GLY A 155 -8.26 18.69 6.75
N ASN A 156 -7.38 18.78 7.75
CA ASN A 156 -7.44 19.73 8.87
C ASN A 156 -6.50 20.95 8.72
N ASP A 157 -5.74 21.08 7.63
CA ASP A 157 -4.65 22.07 7.48
C ASP A 157 -3.61 21.99 8.60
N ALA A 158 -3.54 20.84 9.29
CA ALA A 158 -2.72 20.69 10.48
C ALA A 158 -1.22 20.75 10.18
N GLY A 159 -0.82 20.63 8.91
CA GLY A 159 0.56 20.80 8.49
C GLY A 159 1.11 22.23 8.71
N ARG A 160 0.25 23.21 8.98
CA ARG A 160 0.62 24.62 9.26
C ARG A 160 0.59 25.02 10.74
N ALA A 161 0.28 24.08 11.64
CA ALA A 161 0.08 24.39 13.05
C ALA A 161 1.40 24.44 13.84
N PHE A 162 2.17 23.35 13.79
CA PHE A 162 3.50 23.27 14.39
C PHE A 162 4.50 23.04 13.27
N ASN A 163 5.38 24.00 12.95
CA ASN A 163 6.31 23.92 11.81
C ASN A 163 7.79 23.77 12.23
N THR A 164 8.03 23.27 13.45
CA THR A 164 9.36 22.84 13.92
C THR A 164 9.48 21.30 13.89
N PHE A 165 10.71 20.80 13.92
CA PHE A 165 11.06 19.37 14.03
C PHE A 165 12.43 19.22 14.70
N PRO A 166 12.68 18.22 15.60
CA PRO A 166 11.80 17.11 15.95
C PRO A 166 10.68 17.46 16.95
N LYS A 167 10.82 18.57 17.67
CA LYS A 167 9.79 19.12 18.54
C LYS A 167 8.59 19.67 17.75
N MET A 168 7.47 19.90 18.43
CA MET A 168 6.28 20.59 17.95
C MET A 168 6.13 21.90 18.73
N GLY A 169 6.54 23.01 18.12
CA GLY A 169 6.79 24.25 18.87
C GLY A 169 7.99 24.06 19.79
N ASP A 170 7.83 24.44 21.06
CA ASP A 170 8.86 24.32 22.10
C ASP A 170 8.84 22.95 22.82
N ASP A 171 7.78 22.17 22.61
CA ASP A 171 7.49 20.92 23.30
C ASP A 171 7.72 19.67 22.43
N TRP A 172 7.95 18.53 23.06
CA TRP A 172 7.96 17.23 22.35
C TRP A 172 6.54 16.73 22.03
N ILE A 173 5.61 17.00 22.94
CA ILE A 173 4.18 16.74 22.79
C ILE A 173 3.46 17.99 23.34
N PRO A 174 2.83 18.81 22.48
CA PRO A 174 2.12 20.01 22.92
C PRO A 174 0.97 19.66 23.87
N GLN A 175 0.69 20.53 24.84
CA GLN A 175 -0.48 20.37 25.73
C GLN A 175 -1.80 20.32 24.95
N ASP A 176 -1.85 20.98 23.78
CA ASP A 176 -2.95 20.90 22.82
C ASP A 176 -3.25 19.47 22.32
N VAL A 177 -2.37 18.48 22.53
CA VAL A 177 -2.68 17.07 22.26
C VAL A 177 -3.53 16.47 23.38
N PHE A 178 -3.31 16.90 24.63
CA PHE A 178 -3.94 16.35 25.83
C PHE A 178 -5.23 17.08 26.23
N ASP A 179 -5.39 18.35 25.84
CA ASP A 179 -6.52 19.22 26.18
C ASP A 179 -7.86 18.86 25.48
N THR A 180 -8.16 17.57 25.41
CA THR A 180 -9.40 17.01 24.86
C THR A 180 -10.63 17.47 25.65
N TYR A 181 -10.49 17.64 26.97
CA TYR A 181 -11.56 18.12 27.85
C TYR A 181 -11.99 19.56 27.54
N ALA A 182 -11.07 20.46 27.20
CA ALA A 182 -11.38 21.85 26.86
C ALA A 182 -12.18 22.00 25.54
N ARG A 183 -12.15 20.99 24.67
CA ARG A 183 -12.74 21.02 23.33
C ARG A 183 -14.08 20.27 23.19
N SER A 184 -14.51 19.55 24.23
CA SER A 184 -15.76 18.76 24.26
C SER A 184 -15.97 17.83 23.04
N LEU A 185 -14.89 17.40 22.38
CA LEU A 185 -14.95 16.49 21.24
C LEU A 185 -14.95 15.03 21.71
N PRO A 186 -15.82 14.16 21.15
CA PRO A 186 -15.69 12.72 21.33
C PRO A 186 -14.33 12.19 20.85
N TRP A 187 -13.80 11.16 21.50
CA TRP A 187 -12.46 10.61 21.23
C TRP A 187 -12.16 10.35 19.74
N TYR A 188 -13.15 9.86 18.98
CA TYR A 188 -12.99 9.54 17.56
C TYR A 188 -12.88 10.80 16.66
N ARG A 189 -13.45 11.93 17.10
CA ARG A 189 -13.27 13.22 16.44
C ARG A 189 -11.93 13.82 16.82
N THR A 190 -11.48 13.71 18.06
CA THR A 190 -10.13 14.16 18.44
C THR A 190 -9.05 13.54 17.55
N ILE A 191 -9.06 12.21 17.38
CA ILE A 191 -8.03 11.54 16.57
C ILE A 191 -8.08 11.89 15.06
N SER A 192 -9.16 12.50 14.56
CA SER A 192 -9.38 12.72 13.13
C SER A 192 -9.58 14.19 12.73
N GLU A 193 -9.90 15.05 13.68
CA GLU A 193 -10.30 16.45 13.46
C GLU A 193 -9.51 17.45 14.28
N ASP A 194 -8.80 17.00 15.32
CA ASP A 194 -7.99 17.89 16.14
C ASP A 194 -6.61 18.15 15.54
N THR A 195 -6.29 19.41 15.30
CA THR A 195 -5.09 19.86 14.59
C THR A 195 -3.79 19.36 15.23
N ALA A 196 -3.61 19.56 16.53
CA ALA A 196 -2.39 19.12 17.23
C ALA A 196 -2.28 17.59 17.23
N THR A 197 -3.36 16.90 17.57
CA THR A 197 -3.42 15.43 17.63
C THR A 197 -3.13 14.79 16.28
N VAL A 198 -3.80 15.21 15.20
CA VAL A 198 -3.60 14.59 13.88
C VAL A 198 -2.19 14.84 13.34
N GLN A 199 -1.62 16.02 13.60
CA GLN A 199 -0.24 16.30 13.19
C GLN A 199 0.76 15.48 13.98
N PHE A 200 0.59 15.36 15.30
CA PHE A 200 1.43 14.53 16.16
C PHE A 200 1.41 13.06 15.72
N HIS A 201 0.21 12.47 15.57
CA HIS A 201 0.07 11.08 15.11
C HIS A 201 0.75 10.84 13.76
N HIS A 202 0.58 11.77 12.81
CA HIS A 202 1.20 11.64 11.50
C HIS A 202 2.72 11.67 11.55
N ARG A 203 3.31 12.54 12.39
CA ARG A 203 4.77 12.61 12.61
C ARG A 203 5.30 11.29 13.15
N ILE A 204 4.66 10.74 14.19
CA ILE A 204 5.05 9.46 14.79
C ILE A 204 4.95 8.35 13.75
N LEU A 205 3.82 8.23 13.05
CA LEU A 205 3.62 7.22 12.00
C LEU A 205 4.64 7.34 10.86
N GLY A 206 4.98 8.56 10.44
CA GLY A 206 6.02 8.82 9.43
C GLY A 206 7.40 8.32 9.87
N MET A 207 7.81 8.65 11.10
CA MET A 207 9.08 8.16 11.67
C MET A 207 9.08 6.64 11.87
N THR A 208 7.99 6.06 12.37
CA THR A 208 7.84 4.60 12.52
C THR A 208 7.91 3.89 11.17
N THR A 209 7.27 4.43 10.14
CA THR A 209 7.31 3.88 8.77
C THR A 209 8.74 3.92 8.22
N ALA A 210 9.44 5.04 8.36
CA ALA A 210 10.85 5.15 7.94
C ALA A 210 11.75 4.16 8.68
N ALA A 211 11.64 4.09 10.01
CA ALA A 211 12.41 3.18 10.84
C ALA A 211 12.13 1.70 10.50
N ALA A 212 10.87 1.33 10.28
CA ALA A 212 10.50 -0.02 9.87
C ALA A 212 11.09 -0.40 8.50
N GLY A 213 11.07 0.52 7.53
CA GLY A 213 11.70 0.32 6.22
C GLY A 213 13.22 0.12 6.31
N LEU A 214 13.91 0.97 7.08
CA LEU A 214 15.35 0.84 7.33
C LEU A 214 15.70 -0.44 8.10
N ALA A 215 14.90 -0.81 9.10
CA ALA A 215 15.08 -2.05 9.85
C ALA A 215 14.91 -3.28 8.96
N LEU A 216 13.92 -3.30 8.06
CA LEU A 216 13.76 -4.36 7.07
C LEU A 216 14.96 -4.44 6.12
N MET A 217 15.43 -3.30 5.62
CA MET A 217 16.62 -3.23 4.78
C MET A 217 17.83 -3.83 5.53
N GLY A 218 18.16 -3.33 6.72
CA GLY A 218 19.28 -3.81 7.52
C GLY A 218 19.19 -5.29 7.87
N PHE A 219 18.04 -5.75 8.37
CA PHE A 219 17.80 -7.15 8.72
C PHE A 219 17.87 -8.09 7.50
N GLY A 220 17.31 -7.67 6.36
CA GLY A 220 17.28 -8.48 5.14
C GLY A 220 18.63 -8.55 4.43
N THR A 221 19.32 -7.41 4.28
CA THR A 221 20.61 -7.35 3.57
C THR A 221 21.82 -7.67 4.44
N GLY A 222 21.62 -7.78 5.76
CA GLY A 222 22.63 -8.22 6.73
C GLY A 222 22.52 -9.71 7.09
N GLY A 223 23.59 -10.23 7.69
CA GLY A 223 23.62 -11.53 8.35
C GLY A 223 23.16 -12.72 7.50
N ALA A 224 22.46 -13.65 8.14
CA ALA A 224 22.08 -14.95 7.57
C ALA A 224 20.99 -14.89 6.48
N CYS A 225 20.23 -13.79 6.37
CA CYS A 225 19.19 -13.65 5.34
C CYS A 225 19.79 -13.37 3.96
N ARG A 226 20.87 -12.59 3.91
CA ARG A 226 21.51 -12.10 2.67
C ARG A 226 21.84 -13.22 1.68
N ALA A 227 22.32 -14.35 2.18
CA ALA A 227 22.72 -15.50 1.35
C ALA A 227 21.54 -16.15 0.60
N PHE A 228 20.31 -15.94 1.06
CA PHE A 228 19.10 -16.58 0.54
C PHE A 228 18.15 -15.59 -0.16
N LEU A 229 18.60 -14.36 -0.40
CA LEU A 229 17.82 -13.36 -1.10
C LEU A 229 18.00 -13.48 -2.61
N THR A 230 16.88 -13.45 -3.33
CA THR A 230 16.92 -13.22 -4.79
C THR A 230 17.38 -11.78 -5.08
N PRO A 231 17.99 -11.50 -6.24
CA PRO A 231 18.35 -10.13 -6.63
C PRO A 231 17.15 -9.16 -6.64
N GLN A 232 15.95 -9.68 -6.92
CA GLN A 232 14.69 -8.94 -6.88
C GLN A 232 14.31 -8.57 -5.44
N ALA A 233 14.31 -9.53 -4.52
CA ALA A 233 14.03 -9.27 -3.10
C ALA A 233 15.04 -8.29 -2.50
N ARG A 234 16.33 -8.44 -2.81
CA ARG A 234 17.38 -7.51 -2.38
C ARG A 234 17.13 -6.08 -2.87
N ARG A 235 16.80 -5.89 -4.16
CA ARG A 235 16.43 -4.57 -4.70
C ARG A 235 15.20 -4.00 -4.00
N GLY A 236 14.20 -4.83 -3.73
CA GLY A 236 13.00 -4.41 -2.98
C GLY A 236 13.31 -3.92 -1.57
N LEU A 237 14.26 -4.55 -0.87
CA LEU A 237 14.68 -4.13 0.48
C LEU A 237 15.34 -2.75 0.46
N TYR A 238 16.30 -2.54 -0.46
CA TYR A 238 16.90 -1.21 -0.65
C TYR A 238 15.86 -0.17 -1.05
N ALA A 239 14.96 -0.51 -1.98
CA ALA A 239 13.91 0.40 -2.42
C ALA A 239 13.01 0.83 -1.25
N VAL A 240 12.51 -0.11 -0.43
CA VAL A 240 11.68 0.21 0.73
C VAL A 240 12.43 1.07 1.74
N GLY A 241 13.67 0.71 2.11
CA GLY A 241 14.44 1.46 3.11
C GLY A 241 14.79 2.89 2.67
N ILE A 242 15.27 3.05 1.43
CA ILE A 242 15.66 4.36 0.89
C ILE A 242 14.44 5.23 0.67
N THR A 243 13.37 4.70 0.07
CA THR A 243 12.18 5.49 -0.23
C THR A 243 11.41 5.87 1.03
N SER A 244 11.31 4.98 2.05
CA SER A 244 10.62 5.32 3.30
C SER A 244 11.36 6.39 4.09
N PHE A 245 12.69 6.33 4.13
CA PHE A 245 13.51 7.38 4.73
C PHE A 245 13.39 8.70 3.97
N GLY A 246 13.55 8.66 2.64
CA GLY A 246 13.39 9.83 1.77
C GLY A 246 12.02 10.48 1.92
N GLN A 247 10.96 9.68 2.05
CA GLN A 247 9.60 10.14 2.26
C GLN A 247 9.42 10.86 3.60
N MET A 248 10.00 10.33 4.68
CA MET A 248 9.99 11.00 5.99
C MET A 248 10.74 12.33 5.93
N SER A 249 11.94 12.35 5.35
CA SER A 249 12.72 13.57 5.13
C SER A 249 11.96 14.61 4.30
N LEU A 250 11.31 14.18 3.22
CA LEU A 250 10.46 15.05 2.39
C LEU A 250 9.25 15.60 3.18
N GLY A 251 8.67 14.80 4.08
CA GLY A 251 7.60 15.25 4.98
C GLY A 251 8.08 16.33 5.94
N VAL A 252 9.27 16.15 6.53
CA VAL A 252 9.92 17.16 7.38
C VAL A 252 10.23 18.43 6.58
N ILE A 253 10.76 18.33 5.37
CA ILE A 253 11.01 19.50 4.51
C ILE A 253 9.70 20.23 4.18
N THR A 254 8.64 19.48 3.83
CA THR A 254 7.30 20.04 3.56
C THR A 254 6.75 20.81 4.76
N LEU A 255 6.92 20.22 5.95
CA LEU A 255 6.53 20.79 7.23
C LEU A 255 7.30 22.08 7.54
N LEU A 256 8.64 22.06 7.48
CA LEU A 256 9.48 23.23 7.81
C LEU A 256 9.24 24.41 6.86
N ASN A 257 8.74 24.16 5.66
CA ASN A 257 8.43 25.18 4.66
C ASN A 257 6.95 25.61 4.64
N TYR A 258 6.17 25.31 5.69
CA TYR A 258 4.76 25.71 5.80
C TYR A 258 3.84 25.15 4.68
N VAL A 259 4.12 23.91 4.26
CA VAL A 259 3.31 23.12 3.32
C VAL A 259 3.10 23.83 1.96
N PRO A 260 4.17 24.17 1.21
CA PRO A 260 4.01 24.63 -0.16
C PRO A 260 3.34 23.54 -1.00
N ILE A 261 2.42 23.92 -1.90
CA ILE A 261 1.61 22.96 -2.67
C ILE A 261 2.48 21.97 -3.46
N SER A 262 3.60 22.45 -4.03
CA SER A 262 4.55 21.60 -4.76
C SER A 262 5.18 20.52 -3.87
N LEU A 263 5.62 20.87 -2.67
CA LEU A 263 6.18 19.92 -1.71
C LEU A 263 5.12 18.97 -1.15
N ALA A 264 3.91 19.47 -0.87
CA ALA A 264 2.79 18.64 -0.44
C ALA A 264 2.40 17.60 -1.51
N ALA A 265 2.33 18.02 -2.78
CA ALA A 265 2.06 17.13 -3.90
C ALA A 265 3.19 16.11 -4.11
N LEU A 266 4.46 16.55 -4.00
CA LEU A 266 5.62 15.66 -4.07
C LEU A 266 5.62 14.64 -2.93
N HIS A 267 5.25 15.07 -1.71
CA HIS A 267 5.13 14.19 -0.55
C HIS A 267 4.01 13.16 -0.75
N GLN A 268 2.86 13.55 -1.29
CA GLN A 268 1.80 12.61 -1.64
C GLN A 268 2.27 11.61 -2.71
N LEU A 269 2.98 12.06 -3.75
CA LEU A 269 3.57 11.17 -4.76
C LEU A 269 4.63 10.22 -4.17
N GLY A 270 5.50 10.72 -3.30
CA GLY A 270 6.51 9.90 -2.63
C GLY A 270 5.90 8.80 -1.78
N SER A 271 4.74 9.04 -1.15
CA SER A 271 4.01 7.99 -0.42
C SER A 271 3.52 6.86 -1.33
N VAL A 272 3.16 7.16 -2.58
CA VAL A 272 2.86 6.13 -3.60
C VAL A 272 4.12 5.31 -3.87
N VAL A 273 5.28 5.94 -4.06
CA VAL A 273 6.55 5.24 -4.32
C VAL A 273 6.94 4.30 -3.18
N VAL A 274 6.76 4.71 -1.91
CA VAL A 274 7.00 3.83 -0.75
C VAL A 274 6.05 2.64 -0.77
N PHE A 275 4.76 2.88 -1.03
CA PHE A 275 3.76 1.82 -1.09
C PHE A 275 3.99 0.84 -2.24
N THR A 276 4.36 1.33 -3.43
CA THR A 276 4.81 0.53 -4.58
C THR A 276 6.01 -0.35 -4.22
N SER A 277 7.02 0.23 -3.57
CA SER A 277 8.22 -0.50 -3.13
C SER A 277 7.87 -1.61 -2.14
N GLY A 278 6.95 -1.34 -1.21
CA GLY A 278 6.44 -2.33 -0.25
C GLY A 278 5.72 -3.49 -0.92
N ILE A 279 4.77 -3.20 -1.83
CA ILE A 279 4.07 -4.21 -2.62
C ILE A 279 5.05 -5.06 -3.43
N TYR A 280 5.99 -4.40 -4.11
CA TYR A 280 7.03 -5.07 -4.90
C TYR A 280 7.84 -6.04 -4.02
N LEU A 281 8.29 -5.60 -2.84
CA LEU A 281 9.06 -6.42 -1.93
C LEU A 281 8.26 -7.63 -1.41
N VAL A 282 7.00 -7.43 -1.01
CA VAL A 282 6.09 -8.51 -0.60
C VAL A 282 5.90 -9.53 -1.73
N HIS A 283 5.82 -9.07 -2.97
CA HIS A 283 5.65 -9.91 -4.15
C HIS A 283 6.94 -10.66 -4.52
N ALA A 284 8.10 -10.01 -4.40
CA ALA A 284 9.41 -10.61 -4.60
C ALA A 284 9.73 -11.70 -3.55
N LEU A 285 9.25 -11.54 -2.31
CA LEU A 285 9.45 -12.50 -1.21
C LEU A 285 8.46 -13.67 -1.22
N ARG A 286 7.64 -13.84 -2.27
CA ARG A 286 6.63 -14.92 -2.29
C ARG A 286 7.23 -16.31 -2.19
N TYR A 287 8.44 -16.54 -2.67
CA TYR A 287 9.13 -17.84 -2.56
C TYR A 287 9.34 -18.27 -1.10
N ALA A 288 9.34 -17.35 -0.14
CA ALA A 288 9.43 -17.62 1.29
C ALA A 288 8.09 -18.03 1.94
N ARG A 289 7.01 -18.21 1.17
CA ARG A 289 5.69 -18.62 1.69
C ARG A 289 5.68 -20.11 2.03
N PRO A 290 5.36 -20.50 3.28
CA PRO A 290 5.26 -21.91 3.68
C PRO A 290 4.30 -22.73 2.80
N ALA A 291 3.17 -22.14 2.39
CA ALA A 291 2.17 -22.83 1.55
C ALA A 291 2.69 -23.19 0.13
N LEU A 292 3.61 -22.40 -0.43
CA LEU A 292 4.22 -22.76 -1.72
C LEU A 292 5.12 -24.00 -1.58
N LEU A 293 5.83 -24.09 -0.45
CA LEU A 293 6.73 -25.21 -0.14
C LEU A 293 5.97 -26.51 0.14
N ALA A 294 4.84 -26.43 0.86
CA ALA A 294 3.98 -27.58 1.13
C ALA A 294 3.42 -28.19 -0.17
N ARG A 295 2.97 -27.34 -1.10
CA ARG A 295 2.45 -27.78 -2.40
C ARG A 295 3.52 -28.38 -3.31
N THR A 296 4.76 -27.90 -3.23
CA THR A 296 5.88 -28.49 -3.99
C THR A 296 6.35 -29.82 -3.40
N ALA A 297 6.34 -29.99 -2.09
CA ALA A 297 6.69 -31.25 -1.44
C ALA A 297 5.68 -32.36 -1.76
N SER A 298 4.39 -32.04 -1.75
CA SER A 298 3.30 -32.97 -2.14
C SER A 298 3.41 -33.39 -3.61
N ALA A 299 3.72 -32.46 -4.53
CA ALA A 299 3.89 -32.77 -5.94
C ALA A 299 5.13 -33.65 -6.23
N ALA A 300 6.24 -33.43 -5.52
CA ALA A 300 7.46 -34.25 -5.64
C ALA A 300 7.28 -35.66 -5.04
N GLY A 301 6.48 -35.79 -3.98
CA GLY A 301 6.10 -37.09 -3.41
C GLY A 301 5.20 -37.90 -4.34
N ALA A 302 4.25 -37.24 -5.01
CA ALA A 302 3.37 -37.89 -5.99
C ALA A 302 4.12 -38.37 -7.25
N ALA A 303 5.15 -37.65 -7.70
CA ALA A 303 5.98 -38.03 -8.85
C ALA A 303 6.96 -39.19 -8.55
N LYS A 304 7.19 -39.53 -7.28
CA LYS A 304 8.07 -40.63 -6.84
C LYS A 304 7.32 -41.92 -6.47
N ALA A 305 5.99 -41.95 -6.54
CA ALA A 305 5.25 -43.18 -6.33
C ALA A 305 5.54 -44.14 -7.51
N PRO A 306 6.13 -45.32 -7.28
CA PRO A 306 6.35 -46.28 -8.35
C PRO A 306 4.98 -46.70 -8.90
N THR A 307 4.78 -46.53 -10.20
CA THR A 307 3.69 -47.17 -10.92
C THR A 307 3.88 -48.67 -10.76
N ALA A 308 3.11 -49.29 -9.87
CA ALA A 308 3.06 -50.73 -9.73
C ALA A 308 2.60 -51.30 -11.07
N VAL A 309 3.54 -51.78 -11.87
CA VAL A 309 3.27 -52.59 -13.05
C VAL A 309 2.69 -53.89 -12.51
N VAL A 310 1.36 -54.01 -12.57
CA VAL A 310 0.66 -55.26 -12.29
C VAL A 310 1.04 -56.23 -13.41
N SER A 311 2.05 -57.06 -13.15
CA SER A 311 2.39 -58.20 -13.98
C SER A 311 1.26 -59.23 -13.86
N SER A 312 0.43 -59.33 -14.90
CA SER A 312 -0.56 -60.39 -15.03
C SER A 312 0.15 -61.71 -15.34
N ALA A 313 0.54 -62.44 -14.31
CA ALA A 313 1.00 -63.81 -14.44
C ALA A 313 -0.18 -64.71 -14.87
N LYS A 314 -0.10 -65.23 -16.09
CA LYS A 314 -0.89 -66.38 -16.57
C LYS A 314 -0.70 -67.54 -15.59
N VAL A 315 -1.78 -68.00 -14.96
CA VAL A 315 -1.83 -69.32 -14.32
C VAL A 315 -2.57 -70.25 -15.26
N ILE A 316 -1.80 -71.18 -15.83
CA ILE A 316 -2.25 -72.44 -16.44
C ILE A 316 -2.31 -73.48 -15.31
N LEU A 317 -3.22 -74.46 -15.45
CA LEU A 317 -3.44 -75.74 -14.72
C LEU A 317 -4.83 -75.75 -14.07
N LYS A 318 -5.77 -76.67 -14.34
CA LYS A 318 -5.80 -77.97 -15.01
C LYS A 318 -7.14 -78.11 -15.73
#